data_AF-A0A9D6SPI0-F1
#
_entry.id   AF-A0A9D6SPI0-F1
#
_cell.length_a   1.000
_cell.length_b   1.000
_cell.length_c   1.000
_cell.angle_alpha   90.00
_cell.angle_beta   90.00
_cell.angle_gamma   90.00
#
_symmetry.space_group_name_H-M   'P 1'
#
loop_
_entity.id
_entity.type
_entity.pdbx_description
1 polymer ?
#
loop_
_entity_poly.entity_id
_entity_poly.type
_entity_poly.pdbx_seq_one_letter_code
_entity_poly.pdbx_strand_id
1 'polypeptide(L)'
;MLSEQHLARLAGEAKDRVLTLGELVALGEELKLPLSQIVVGEAMIREDKSFDRIIDECFAAFEHNLKALEQGLESGNSFVLGTVATDLARQERGVLIDDVLIDRALVYTLAAEVGNHEVGLRPCAGTGDSCPYTGLLKALMENGAAPERVRLTSALILKVGGIFRAGKVTTGCNMEGYGAGAAATAAALTDLRGGTAAQVAKAMIMAISPTVGVPCTPRVITRGLCATHIGGAILIGNLASNLILKSTLPVDIDIDVMIAMAARIHREAAPAITTVNVKYLQPYFKKREQVEALLDPSVANRDDAMSDGVLAEAREEVRRMMATSQPLTQTLGEVVVGGSSIAVGSPTNMARIAHALKRGRISKIEIDLTKDLYSRRAINVPAILMGAVFGSHTSDGAMYAKVMDMPEVRAIDISLKELDVPEVQRIRITAEDRSVWLDSRNRGGARVAIVNAEPSREAAIEAARTLGIQVVD
;
A
#
# COMPACT_ATOMS: atom_id res chain seq x y z
N MET A 1 -14.28 22.49 -23.18
CA MET A 1 -15.17 21.55 -23.87
C MET A 1 -14.40 20.81 -24.97
N LEU A 2 -14.78 19.56 -25.23
CA LEU A 2 -14.18 18.74 -26.30
C LEU A 2 -14.58 19.30 -27.67
N SER A 3 -13.62 19.42 -28.59
CA SER A 3 -13.89 19.80 -29.98
C SER A 3 -14.36 18.58 -30.79
N GLU A 4 -14.94 18.81 -31.98
CA GLU A 4 -15.27 17.73 -32.91
C GLU A 4 -14.04 16.90 -33.29
N GLN A 5 -12.87 17.53 -33.41
CA GLN A 5 -11.61 16.83 -33.68
C GLN A 5 -11.21 15.91 -32.51
N HIS A 6 -11.38 16.36 -31.27
CA HIS A 6 -11.13 15.53 -30.09
C HIS A 6 -12.07 14.32 -30.08
N LEU A 7 -13.37 14.53 -30.34
CA LEU A 7 -14.36 13.45 -30.37
C LEU A 7 -14.10 12.46 -31.51
N ALA A 8 -13.71 12.93 -32.70
CA ALA A 8 -13.35 12.06 -33.82
C ALA A 8 -12.13 11.20 -33.49
N ARG A 9 -11.10 11.76 -32.84
CA ARG A 9 -9.91 11.02 -32.42
C ARG A 9 -10.24 9.97 -31.37
N LEU A 10 -11.05 10.32 -30.36
CA LEU A 10 -11.51 9.39 -29.32
C LEU A 10 -12.39 8.28 -29.91
N ALA A 11 -13.26 8.61 -30.87
CA ALA A 11 -14.14 7.63 -31.52
C ALA A 11 -13.34 6.59 -32.32
N GLY A 12 -12.19 6.97 -32.87
CA GLY A 12 -11.27 6.04 -33.53
C GLY A 12 -10.74 4.91 -32.62
N GLU A 13 -10.74 5.11 -31.29
CA GLU A 13 -10.26 4.12 -30.31
C GLU A 13 -11.41 3.47 -29.52
N ALA A 14 -12.35 4.28 -29.04
CA ALA A 14 -13.34 3.87 -28.04
C ALA A 14 -14.59 3.21 -28.63
N LYS A 15 -14.78 3.26 -29.95
CA LYS A 15 -15.99 2.75 -30.61
C LYS A 15 -16.07 1.22 -30.58
N ASP A 16 -14.96 0.55 -30.86
CA ASP A 16 -14.94 -0.90 -31.06
C ASP A 16 -14.36 -1.69 -29.87
N ARG A 17 -13.84 -1.00 -28.85
CA ARG A 17 -13.29 -1.63 -27.64
C ARG A 17 -13.43 -0.77 -26.39
N VAL A 18 -13.33 -1.42 -25.23
CA VAL A 18 -13.21 -0.74 -23.93
C VAL A 18 -11.76 -0.33 -23.74
N LEU A 19 -11.52 0.96 -23.48
CA LEU A 19 -10.18 1.47 -23.22
C LEU A 19 -9.79 1.24 -21.76
N THR A 20 -8.54 0.86 -21.55
CA THR A 20 -7.94 0.79 -20.22
C THR A 20 -7.68 2.20 -19.68
N LEU A 21 -7.31 2.30 -18.40
CA LEU A 21 -7.02 3.61 -17.81
C LEU A 21 -5.71 4.17 -18.37
N GLY A 22 -4.70 3.32 -18.59
CA GLY A 22 -3.45 3.70 -19.26
C GLY A 22 -3.67 4.22 -20.67
N GLU A 23 -4.59 3.61 -21.44
CA GLU A 23 -4.95 4.07 -22.78
C GLU A 23 -5.66 5.44 -22.78
N LEU A 24 -6.57 5.66 -21.81
CA LEU A 24 -7.20 6.97 -21.63
C LEU A 24 -6.19 8.05 -21.21
N VAL A 25 -5.20 7.68 -20.40
CA VAL A 25 -4.10 8.57 -20.01
C VAL A 25 -3.25 8.95 -21.23
N ALA A 26 -2.90 7.97 -22.08
CA ALA A 26 -2.15 8.22 -23.30
C ALA A 26 -2.90 9.18 -24.25
N LEU A 27 -4.22 9.01 -24.39
CA LEU A 27 -5.08 9.92 -25.15
C LEU A 27 -5.14 11.32 -24.54
N GLY A 28 -5.15 11.43 -23.22
CA GLY A 28 -5.09 12.72 -22.52
C GLY A 28 -3.80 13.48 -22.78
N GLU A 29 -2.66 12.78 -22.80
CA GLU A 29 -1.37 13.38 -23.16
C GLU A 29 -1.29 13.76 -24.64
N GLU A 30 -1.76 12.89 -25.54
CA GLU A 30 -1.81 13.14 -26.99
C GLU A 30 -2.65 14.39 -27.31
N LEU A 31 -3.84 14.48 -26.73
CA LEU A 31 -4.80 15.55 -26.98
C LEU A 31 -4.57 16.79 -26.11
N LYS A 32 -3.62 16.72 -25.15
CA LYS A 32 -3.36 17.77 -24.15
C LYS A 32 -4.62 18.19 -23.38
N LEU A 33 -5.41 17.20 -22.99
CA LEU A 33 -6.66 17.39 -22.25
C LEU A 33 -6.57 16.79 -20.85
N PRO A 34 -7.27 17.38 -19.86
CA PRO A 34 -7.43 16.76 -18.55
C PRO A 34 -8.05 15.37 -18.67
N LEU A 35 -7.61 14.42 -17.84
CA LEU A 35 -8.11 13.05 -17.89
C LEU A 35 -9.62 13.00 -17.66
N SER A 36 -10.16 13.89 -16.82
CA SER A 36 -11.60 14.01 -16.61
C SER A 36 -12.38 14.28 -17.91
N GLN A 37 -11.85 15.08 -18.83
CA GLN A 37 -12.51 15.34 -20.12
C GLN A 37 -12.40 14.13 -21.06
N ILE A 38 -11.29 13.41 -21.05
CA ILE A 38 -11.11 12.19 -21.84
C ILE A 38 -12.10 11.11 -21.41
N VAL A 39 -12.26 10.92 -20.09
CA VAL A 39 -13.23 9.97 -19.52
C VAL A 39 -14.67 10.31 -19.94
N VAL A 40 -15.06 11.58 -19.89
CA VAL A 40 -16.39 12.00 -20.35
C VAL A 40 -16.52 11.82 -21.87
N GLY A 41 -15.49 12.15 -22.65
CA GLY A 41 -15.49 11.95 -24.10
C GLY A 41 -15.66 10.48 -24.50
N GLU A 42 -14.98 9.56 -23.82
CA GLU A 42 -15.19 8.12 -23.99
C GLU A 42 -16.65 7.74 -23.71
N ALA A 43 -17.22 8.22 -22.60
CA ALA A 43 -18.61 7.95 -22.23
C ALA A 43 -19.61 8.54 -23.25
N MET A 44 -19.38 9.75 -23.76
CA MET A 44 -20.20 10.36 -24.80
C MET A 44 -20.29 9.48 -26.05
N ILE A 45 -19.15 8.93 -26.50
CA ILE A 45 -19.08 8.06 -27.68
C ILE A 45 -19.78 6.73 -27.44
N ARG A 46 -19.57 6.14 -26.27
CA ARG A 46 -20.08 4.79 -25.95
C ARG A 46 -21.56 4.78 -25.60
N GLU A 47 -22.05 5.85 -24.99
CA GLU A 47 -23.44 5.94 -24.52
C GLU A 47 -24.32 6.80 -25.45
N ASP A 48 -23.73 7.42 -26.48
CA ASP A 48 -24.42 8.32 -27.41
C ASP A 48 -25.16 9.46 -26.69
N LYS A 49 -24.45 10.12 -25.76
CA LYS A 49 -24.98 11.19 -24.90
C LYS A 49 -24.12 12.44 -25.01
N SER A 50 -24.75 13.60 -24.75
CA SER A 50 -24.03 14.87 -24.66
C SER A 50 -23.13 14.94 -23.42
N PHE A 51 -22.14 15.83 -23.47
CA PHE A 51 -21.22 16.08 -22.36
C PHE A 51 -21.97 16.41 -21.05
N ASP A 52 -22.89 17.37 -21.12
CA ASP A 52 -23.68 17.82 -19.96
C ASP A 52 -24.52 16.67 -19.40
N ARG A 53 -25.13 15.86 -20.27
CA ARG A 53 -25.95 14.74 -19.83
C ARG A 53 -25.13 13.69 -19.07
N ILE A 54 -23.92 13.38 -19.55
CA ILE A 54 -23.02 12.44 -18.87
C ILE A 54 -22.63 12.95 -17.49
N ILE A 55 -22.14 14.20 -17.38
CA ILE A 55 -21.68 14.72 -16.09
C ILE A 55 -22.81 14.89 -15.08
N ASP A 56 -24.02 15.24 -15.55
CA ASP A 56 -25.20 15.35 -14.71
C ASP A 56 -25.66 13.96 -14.20
N GLU A 57 -25.70 12.94 -15.05
CA GLU A 57 -26.05 11.57 -14.65
C GLU A 57 -25.00 10.97 -13.69
N CYS A 58 -23.71 11.23 -13.93
CA CYS A 58 -22.63 10.84 -13.03
C CYS A 58 -22.78 11.50 -11.66
N PHE A 59 -23.08 12.79 -11.60
CA PHE A 59 -23.27 13.48 -10.33
C PHE A 59 -24.54 13.01 -9.61
N ALA A 60 -25.64 12.80 -10.34
CA ALA A 60 -26.90 12.29 -9.80
C ALA A 60 -26.77 10.89 -9.17
N ALA A 61 -25.77 10.09 -9.59
CA ALA A 61 -25.48 8.80 -8.96
C ALA A 61 -25.14 8.92 -7.46
N PHE A 62 -24.67 10.09 -7.00
CA PHE A 62 -24.32 10.36 -5.61
C PHE A 62 -25.47 10.87 -4.74
N GLU A 63 -26.66 11.16 -5.29
CA GLU A 63 -27.79 11.74 -4.54
C GLU A 63 -28.16 10.97 -3.28
N HIS A 64 -28.21 9.63 -3.36
CA HIS A 64 -28.51 8.78 -2.21
C HIS A 64 -27.45 8.92 -1.12
N ASN A 65 -26.17 8.87 -1.49
CA ASN A 65 -25.08 8.96 -0.52
C ASN A 65 -24.95 10.37 0.07
N LEU A 66 -25.32 11.42 -0.67
CA LEU A 66 -25.43 12.78 -0.12
C LEU A 66 -26.54 12.86 0.94
N LYS A 67 -27.69 12.23 0.72
CA LYS A 67 -28.76 12.14 1.74
C LYS A 67 -28.31 11.35 2.97
N ALA A 68 -27.63 10.22 2.77
CA ALA A 68 -27.06 9.45 3.87
C ALA A 68 -26.04 10.28 4.66
N LEU A 69 -25.16 11.01 3.98
CA LEU A 69 -24.19 11.90 4.61
C LEU A 69 -24.88 12.94 5.51
N GLU A 70 -25.94 13.61 5.06
CA GLU A 70 -26.66 14.59 5.89
C GLU A 70 -27.24 13.92 7.15
N GLN A 71 -27.87 12.75 7.02
CA GLN A 71 -28.33 11.97 8.18
C GLN A 71 -27.18 11.67 9.15
N GLY A 72 -26.03 11.25 8.63
CA GLY A 72 -24.83 10.95 9.41
C GLY A 72 -24.22 12.17 10.11
N LEU A 73 -24.37 13.38 9.57
CA LEU A 73 -23.93 14.61 10.22
C LEU A 73 -24.86 15.03 11.35
N GLU A 74 -26.16 15.00 11.12
CA GLU A 74 -27.15 15.58 12.03
C GLU A 74 -27.43 14.71 13.27
N SER A 75 -27.67 13.42 13.07
CA SER A 75 -28.18 12.54 14.13
C SER A 75 -27.73 11.09 14.06
N GLY A 76 -26.88 10.74 13.10
CA GLY A 76 -26.56 9.35 12.81
C GLY A 76 -25.76 8.62 13.90
N ASN A 77 -26.08 7.34 14.08
CA ASN A 77 -25.42 6.46 15.03
C ASN A 77 -25.15 5.08 14.42
N SER A 78 -23.93 4.91 13.91
CA SER A 78 -23.49 3.65 13.30
C SER A 78 -23.25 2.57 14.36
N PHE A 79 -23.65 1.33 14.06
CA PHE A 79 -23.34 0.19 14.92
C PHE A 79 -21.84 -0.12 15.04
N VAL A 80 -21.01 0.39 14.12
CA VAL A 80 -19.54 0.23 14.10
C VAL A 80 -18.78 1.53 14.35
N LEU A 81 -19.28 2.68 13.89
CA LEU A 81 -18.61 3.98 14.02
C LEU A 81 -19.23 4.90 15.09
N GLY A 82 -20.35 4.52 15.69
CA GLY A 82 -21.07 5.37 16.65
C GLY A 82 -21.47 6.71 16.03
N THR A 83 -21.31 7.78 16.82
CA THR A 83 -21.66 9.17 16.50
C THR A 83 -20.47 9.98 15.98
N VAL A 84 -19.37 9.34 15.57
CA VAL A 84 -18.09 10.00 15.26
C VAL A 84 -18.24 11.18 14.28
N ALA A 85 -19.12 11.06 13.29
CA ALA A 85 -19.37 12.11 12.31
C ALA A 85 -20.00 13.35 12.96
N THR A 86 -21.05 13.18 13.75
CA THR A 86 -21.70 14.27 14.50
C THR A 86 -20.76 14.88 15.55
N ASP A 87 -19.94 14.06 16.22
CA ASP A 87 -18.96 14.53 17.21
C ASP A 87 -17.90 15.44 16.57
N LEU A 88 -17.45 15.10 15.35
CA LEU A 88 -16.50 15.92 14.59
C LEU A 88 -17.15 17.14 13.96
N ALA A 89 -18.37 17.02 13.44
CA ALA A 89 -19.10 18.12 12.79
C ALA A 89 -19.44 19.28 13.74
N ARG A 90 -19.52 19.01 15.06
CA ARG A 90 -19.77 20.01 16.11
C ARG A 90 -18.53 20.80 16.52
N GLN A 91 -17.35 20.38 16.09
CA GLN A 91 -16.09 21.05 16.43
C GLN A 91 -15.83 22.21 15.45
N GLU A 92 -15.09 23.23 15.89
CA GLU A 92 -14.69 24.35 15.03
C GLU A 92 -13.70 23.93 13.93
N ARG A 93 -13.41 24.80 12.95
CA ARG A 93 -12.53 24.49 11.80
C ARG A 93 -11.16 23.93 12.23
N GLY A 94 -10.61 23.01 11.43
CA GLY A 94 -9.28 22.42 11.68
C GLY A 94 -9.31 21.15 12.53
N VAL A 95 -10.41 20.40 12.50
CA VAL A 95 -10.70 19.34 13.48
C VAL A 95 -9.66 18.22 13.50
N LEU A 96 -9.01 17.92 12.37
CA LEU A 96 -8.12 16.76 12.25
C LEU A 96 -6.71 17.12 11.81
N ILE A 97 -6.56 17.85 10.70
CA ILE A 97 -5.25 18.12 10.10
C ILE A 97 -5.03 19.59 9.67
N ASP A 98 -5.91 20.50 10.12
CA ASP A 98 -5.84 21.94 9.84
C ASP A 98 -5.89 22.33 8.34
N ASP A 99 -6.45 21.46 7.47
CA ASP A 99 -6.77 21.78 6.08
C ASP A 99 -8.29 21.76 5.89
N VAL A 100 -8.90 22.93 5.65
CA VAL A 100 -10.35 23.09 5.61
C VAL A 100 -11.04 22.17 4.58
N LEU A 101 -10.46 21.99 3.40
CA LEU A 101 -11.05 21.14 2.36
C LEU A 101 -10.94 19.68 2.76
N ILE A 102 -9.76 19.27 3.21
CA ILE A 102 -9.47 17.87 3.52
C ILE A 102 -10.18 17.44 4.81
N ASP A 103 -10.21 18.27 5.84
CA ASP A 103 -10.95 18.01 7.07
C ASP A 103 -12.45 17.83 6.79
N ARG A 104 -13.03 18.69 5.96
CA ARG A 104 -14.43 18.52 5.51
C ARG A 104 -14.62 17.21 4.78
N ALA A 105 -13.74 16.87 3.83
CA ALA A 105 -13.83 15.61 3.09
C ALA A 105 -13.74 14.39 4.03
N LEU A 106 -12.90 14.46 5.07
CA LEU A 106 -12.78 13.42 6.10
C LEU A 106 -14.07 13.27 6.91
N VAL A 107 -14.58 14.36 7.48
CA VAL A 107 -15.82 14.37 8.28
C VAL A 107 -17.00 13.88 7.45
N TYR A 108 -17.14 14.37 6.23
CA TYR A 108 -18.21 13.96 5.31
C TYR A 108 -18.10 12.51 4.84
N THR A 109 -16.89 11.97 4.72
CA THR A 109 -16.69 10.54 4.44
C THR A 109 -17.18 9.67 5.59
N LEU A 110 -16.85 10.05 6.83
CA LEU A 110 -17.34 9.35 8.03
C LEU A 110 -18.87 9.50 8.16
N ALA A 111 -19.42 10.67 7.84
CA ALA A 111 -20.86 10.91 7.88
C ALA A 111 -21.61 10.07 6.85
N ALA A 112 -21.10 9.97 5.61
CA ALA A 112 -21.69 9.11 4.59
C ALA A 112 -21.77 7.64 5.05
N GLU A 113 -20.71 7.13 5.67
CA GLU A 113 -20.68 5.78 6.24
C GLU A 113 -21.66 5.62 7.41
N VAL A 114 -21.68 6.59 8.34
CA VAL A 114 -22.61 6.55 9.48
C VAL A 114 -24.05 6.54 9.00
N GLY A 115 -24.42 7.43 8.08
CA GLY A 115 -25.77 7.48 7.54
C GLY A 115 -26.14 6.26 6.71
N ASN A 116 -25.24 5.72 5.90
CA ASN A 116 -25.50 4.50 5.12
C ASN A 116 -25.87 3.30 6.00
N HIS A 117 -25.35 3.23 7.23
CA HIS A 117 -25.75 2.21 8.20
C HIS A 117 -27.18 2.37 8.74
N GLU A 118 -27.78 3.56 8.62
CA GLU A 118 -29.12 3.86 9.11
C GLU A 118 -30.17 3.88 7.99
N VAL A 119 -29.89 4.59 6.90
CA VAL A 119 -30.86 4.82 5.80
C VAL A 119 -30.74 3.80 4.67
N GLY A 120 -29.80 2.86 4.80
CA GLY A 120 -29.49 1.86 3.79
C GLY A 120 -28.47 2.35 2.77
N LEU A 121 -27.80 1.38 2.16
CA LEU A 121 -26.65 1.60 1.31
C LEU A 121 -27.00 1.62 -0.17
N ARG A 122 -26.49 2.63 -0.89
CA ARG A 122 -26.26 2.55 -2.33
C ARG A 122 -24.75 2.42 -2.57
N PRO A 123 -24.21 1.20 -2.82
CA PRO A 123 -22.78 1.00 -2.87
C PRO A 123 -22.13 1.92 -3.90
N CYS A 124 -21.25 2.79 -3.43
CA CYS A 124 -20.45 3.64 -4.31
C CYS A 124 -19.53 2.78 -5.16
N ALA A 125 -19.14 3.29 -6.33
CA ALA A 125 -18.37 2.53 -7.32
C ALA A 125 -17.06 1.98 -6.72
N GLY A 126 -17.10 0.73 -6.27
CA GLY A 126 -15.94 0.05 -5.72
C GLY A 126 -15.53 0.49 -4.32
N THR A 127 -16.39 1.09 -3.49
CA THR A 127 -16.03 1.44 -2.09
C THR A 127 -16.88 0.76 -1.01
N GLY A 128 -17.95 0.06 -1.41
CA GLY A 128 -18.84 -0.63 -0.48
C GLY A 128 -19.72 0.34 0.30
N ASP A 129 -19.83 0.12 1.61
CA ASP A 129 -20.65 0.87 2.55
C ASP A 129 -20.17 2.33 2.66
N SER A 130 -18.85 2.50 2.73
CA SER A 130 -18.22 3.80 2.87
C SER A 130 -18.07 4.47 1.53
N CYS A 131 -18.34 5.78 1.45
CA CYS A 131 -18.19 6.52 0.21
C CYS A 131 -17.28 7.74 0.39
N PRO A 132 -15.93 7.55 0.35
CA PRO A 132 -14.97 8.65 0.30
C PRO A 132 -15.25 9.65 -0.83
N TYR A 133 -15.82 9.15 -1.92
CA TYR A 133 -16.21 9.96 -3.08
C TYR A 133 -17.23 11.03 -2.72
N THR A 134 -18.32 10.64 -2.03
CA THR A 134 -19.37 11.56 -1.60
C THR A 134 -18.81 12.58 -0.63
N GLY A 135 -17.97 12.15 0.31
CA GLY A 135 -17.32 13.04 1.26
C GLY A 135 -16.49 14.12 0.57
N LEU A 136 -15.65 13.71 -0.39
CA LEU A 136 -14.85 14.63 -1.20
C LEU A 136 -15.71 15.57 -2.06
N LEU A 137 -16.72 15.04 -2.76
CA LEU A 137 -17.59 15.85 -3.62
C LEU A 137 -18.35 16.92 -2.82
N LYS A 138 -18.93 16.55 -1.67
CA LYS A 138 -19.59 17.49 -0.75
C LYS A 138 -18.63 18.56 -0.26
N ALA A 139 -17.41 18.17 0.13
CA ALA A 139 -16.39 19.12 0.56
C ALA A 139 -16.00 20.11 -0.55
N LEU A 140 -15.87 19.64 -1.79
CA LEU A 140 -15.58 20.50 -2.95
C LEU A 140 -16.71 21.51 -3.21
N MET A 141 -17.97 21.06 -3.14
CA MET A 141 -19.14 21.93 -3.32
C MET A 141 -19.15 23.09 -2.31
N GLU A 142 -18.76 22.83 -1.06
CA GLU A 142 -18.80 23.83 0.02
C GLU A 142 -17.50 24.63 0.18
N ASN A 143 -16.48 24.33 -0.63
CA ASN A 143 -15.17 24.97 -0.56
C ASN A 143 -14.79 25.70 -1.85
N GLY A 144 -15.80 26.21 -2.57
CA GLY A 144 -15.61 27.15 -3.69
C GLY A 144 -15.26 26.53 -5.04
N ALA A 145 -15.32 25.21 -5.19
CA ALA A 145 -15.17 24.60 -6.51
C ALA A 145 -16.40 24.91 -7.38
N ALA A 146 -16.17 25.24 -8.66
CA ALA A 146 -17.26 25.51 -9.59
C ALA A 146 -18.16 24.27 -9.76
N PRO A 147 -19.51 24.40 -9.74
CA PRO A 147 -20.43 23.26 -9.82
C PRO A 147 -20.18 22.33 -11.00
N GLU A 148 -19.93 22.89 -12.19
CA GLU A 148 -19.58 22.12 -13.40
C GLU A 148 -18.32 21.27 -13.17
N ARG A 149 -17.29 21.85 -12.52
CA ARG A 149 -16.04 21.15 -12.23
C ARG A 149 -16.24 20.00 -11.24
N VAL A 150 -17.13 20.16 -10.25
CA VAL A 150 -17.52 19.08 -9.33
C VAL A 150 -18.23 17.94 -10.08
N ARG A 151 -19.17 18.26 -10.99
CA ARG A 151 -19.86 17.25 -11.81
C ARG A 151 -18.89 16.49 -12.72
N LEU A 152 -17.99 17.21 -13.38
CA LEU A 152 -16.93 16.60 -14.18
C LEU A 152 -15.99 15.71 -13.34
N THR A 153 -15.66 16.14 -12.12
CA THR A 153 -14.86 15.34 -11.18
C THR A 153 -15.58 14.04 -10.79
N SER A 154 -16.91 14.09 -10.63
CA SER A 154 -17.72 12.91 -10.30
C SER A 154 -17.62 11.82 -11.37
N ALA A 155 -17.54 12.20 -12.66
CA ALA A 155 -17.36 11.26 -13.77
C ALA A 155 -15.99 10.54 -13.70
N LEU A 156 -14.90 11.29 -13.43
CA LEU A 156 -13.57 10.71 -13.23
C LEU A 156 -13.54 9.75 -12.04
N ILE A 157 -14.13 10.14 -10.91
CA ILE A 157 -14.25 9.30 -9.73
C ILE A 157 -15.01 8.00 -10.04
N LEU A 158 -16.14 8.08 -10.74
CA LEU A 158 -16.93 6.89 -11.10
C LEU A 158 -16.21 5.98 -12.09
N LYS A 159 -15.45 6.53 -13.05
CA LYS A 159 -14.62 5.70 -13.95
C LYS A 159 -13.58 4.91 -13.16
N VAL A 160 -12.83 5.57 -12.28
CA VAL A 160 -11.84 4.90 -11.42
C VAL A 160 -12.52 3.87 -10.53
N GLY A 161 -13.54 4.28 -9.79
CA GLY A 161 -14.28 3.41 -8.87
C GLY A 161 -14.94 2.20 -9.57
N GLY A 162 -15.41 2.37 -10.80
CA GLY A 162 -16.01 1.31 -11.60
C GLY A 162 -15.03 0.16 -11.88
N ILE A 163 -13.76 0.48 -12.11
CA ILE A 163 -12.70 -0.52 -12.31
C ILE A 163 -12.48 -1.32 -11.02
N PHE A 164 -12.39 -0.65 -9.88
CA PHE A 164 -12.24 -1.30 -8.58
C PHE A 164 -13.45 -2.18 -8.23
N ARG A 165 -14.67 -1.70 -8.51
CA ARG A 165 -15.91 -2.48 -8.35
C ARG A 165 -15.87 -3.79 -9.13
N ALA A 166 -15.38 -3.76 -10.37
CA ALA A 166 -15.28 -4.93 -11.22
C ALA A 166 -14.15 -5.89 -10.77
N GLY A 167 -13.04 -5.36 -10.25
CA GLY A 167 -11.90 -6.15 -9.79
C GLY A 167 -12.08 -6.80 -8.40
N LYS A 168 -13.00 -6.28 -7.59
CA LYS A 168 -13.30 -6.82 -6.25
C LYS A 168 -14.00 -8.18 -6.37
N VAL A 169 -13.44 -9.21 -5.73
CA VAL A 169 -13.97 -10.59 -5.75
C VAL A 169 -14.08 -11.23 -4.35
N THR A 170 -13.50 -10.60 -3.31
CA THR A 170 -13.57 -11.07 -1.92
C THR A 170 -13.75 -9.87 -0.95
N THR A 171 -13.61 -10.11 0.36
CA THR A 171 -13.66 -9.05 1.38
C THR A 171 -12.25 -8.47 1.61
N GLY A 172 -11.95 -7.33 0.98
CA GLY A 172 -10.62 -6.68 1.05
C GLY A 172 -10.73 -5.17 0.81
N CYS A 173 -10.22 -4.35 1.74
CA CYS A 173 -10.37 -2.90 1.69
C CYS A 173 -9.48 -2.27 0.60
N ASN A 174 -8.47 -3.02 0.15
CA ASN A 174 -7.60 -2.67 -0.99
C ASN A 174 -8.34 -2.54 -2.33
N MET A 175 -9.50 -3.18 -2.48
CA MET A 175 -10.38 -3.00 -3.65
C MET A 175 -11.72 -2.35 -3.26
N GLU A 176 -11.77 -1.69 -2.09
CA GLU A 176 -12.95 -1.01 -1.55
C GLU A 176 -12.64 0.41 -1.05
N GLY A 177 -13.23 0.83 0.07
CA GLY A 177 -13.17 2.17 0.62
C GLY A 177 -11.76 2.73 0.79
N TYR A 178 -10.74 1.90 1.06
CA TYR A 178 -9.38 2.41 1.17
C TYR A 178 -8.68 2.51 -0.18
N GLY A 179 -8.57 1.41 -0.93
CA GLY A 179 -7.83 1.40 -2.20
C GLY A 179 -8.53 2.18 -3.32
N ALA A 180 -9.81 1.91 -3.55
CA ALA A 180 -10.59 2.63 -4.57
C ALA A 180 -10.80 4.10 -4.16
N GLY A 181 -11.08 4.33 -2.87
CA GLY A 181 -11.18 5.66 -2.28
C GLY A 181 -9.91 6.50 -2.48
N ALA A 182 -8.74 5.94 -2.17
CA ALA A 182 -7.46 6.63 -2.29
C ALA A 182 -7.12 6.92 -3.76
N ALA A 183 -7.31 5.94 -4.64
CA ALA A 183 -7.07 6.11 -6.07
C ALA A 183 -7.96 7.18 -6.69
N ALA A 184 -9.27 7.15 -6.44
CA ALA A 184 -10.20 8.13 -6.99
C ALA A 184 -9.98 9.53 -6.38
N THR A 185 -9.65 9.63 -5.09
CA THR A 185 -9.28 10.91 -4.44
C THR A 185 -8.02 11.49 -5.09
N ALA A 186 -6.98 10.67 -5.29
CA ALA A 186 -5.76 11.10 -5.95
C ALA A 186 -6.05 11.59 -7.37
N ALA A 187 -6.90 10.88 -8.11
CA ALA A 187 -7.30 11.25 -9.46
C ALA A 187 -8.02 12.59 -9.49
N ALA A 188 -9.06 12.73 -8.67
CA ALA A 188 -9.88 13.91 -8.55
C ALA A 188 -9.06 15.14 -8.16
N LEU A 189 -8.28 15.06 -7.08
CA LEU A 189 -7.50 16.20 -6.59
C LEU A 189 -6.40 16.60 -7.56
N THR A 190 -5.76 15.64 -8.23
CA THR A 190 -4.70 15.94 -9.21
C THR A 190 -5.25 16.61 -10.46
N ASP A 191 -6.35 16.10 -11.01
CA ASP A 191 -7.02 16.72 -12.17
C ASP A 191 -7.57 18.12 -11.81
N LEU A 192 -8.21 18.27 -10.64
CA LEU A 192 -8.72 19.55 -10.14
C LEU A 192 -7.63 20.62 -9.97
N ARG A 193 -6.42 20.21 -9.56
CA ARG A 193 -5.25 21.09 -9.38
C ARG A 193 -4.51 21.38 -10.70
N GLY A 194 -5.04 20.93 -11.83
CA GLY A 194 -4.48 21.20 -13.15
C GLY A 194 -3.35 20.26 -13.57
N GLY A 195 -3.23 19.10 -12.93
CA GLY A 195 -2.28 18.08 -13.36
C GLY A 195 -2.60 17.50 -14.73
N THR A 196 -1.57 17.08 -15.47
CA THR A 196 -1.75 16.37 -16.75
C THR A 196 -2.31 14.96 -16.54
N ALA A 197 -2.77 14.31 -17.60
CA ALA A 197 -3.29 12.94 -17.52
C ALA A 197 -2.24 11.96 -16.96
N ALA A 198 -0.97 12.11 -17.36
CA ALA A 198 0.14 11.33 -16.82
C ALA A 198 0.36 11.59 -15.32
N GLN A 199 0.25 12.84 -14.86
CA GLN A 199 0.36 13.16 -13.43
C GLN A 199 -0.79 12.56 -12.62
N VAL A 200 -2.01 12.56 -13.17
CA VAL A 200 -3.17 11.90 -12.56
C VAL A 200 -2.90 10.40 -12.38
N ALA A 201 -2.40 9.72 -13.42
CA ALA A 201 -2.03 8.31 -13.35
C ALA A 201 -0.96 8.02 -12.28
N LYS A 202 0.10 8.82 -12.25
CA LYS A 202 1.19 8.71 -11.25
C LYS A 202 0.67 8.89 -9.82
N ALA A 203 -0.23 9.84 -9.60
CA ALA A 203 -0.83 10.08 -8.29
C ALA A 203 -1.69 8.88 -7.85
N MET A 204 -2.45 8.30 -8.78
CA MET A 204 -3.20 7.08 -8.51
C MET A 204 -2.29 5.90 -8.14
N ILE A 205 -1.19 5.68 -8.86
CA ILE A 205 -0.22 4.62 -8.56
C ILE A 205 0.31 4.74 -7.12
N MET A 206 0.74 5.95 -6.75
CA MET A 206 1.22 6.23 -5.40
C MET A 206 0.14 6.00 -4.34
N ALA A 207 -1.11 6.38 -4.64
CA ALA A 207 -2.22 6.20 -3.71
C ALA A 207 -2.62 4.72 -3.54
N ILE A 208 -2.50 3.90 -4.58
CA ILE A 208 -2.78 2.46 -4.50
C ILE A 208 -1.70 1.74 -3.69
N SER A 209 -0.43 2.13 -3.81
CA SER A 209 0.72 1.44 -3.19
C SER A 209 0.55 1.06 -1.71
N PRO A 210 0.18 1.97 -0.79
CA PRO A 210 0.01 1.63 0.63
C PRO A 210 -1.29 0.88 0.93
N THR A 211 -2.17 0.71 -0.06
CA THR A 211 -3.48 0.05 0.13
C THR A 211 -3.47 -1.41 -0.30
N VAL A 212 -2.40 -1.87 -0.99
CA VAL A 212 -2.27 -3.25 -1.47
C VAL A 212 -2.27 -4.24 -0.30
N GLY A 213 -3.05 -5.32 -0.43
CA GLY A 213 -3.14 -6.37 0.60
C GLY A 213 -3.87 -5.94 1.87
N VAL A 214 -4.50 -4.76 1.90
CA VAL A 214 -5.26 -4.32 3.07
C VAL A 214 -6.59 -5.10 3.18
N PRO A 215 -6.86 -5.76 4.31
CA PRO A 215 -8.07 -6.56 4.50
C PRO A 215 -9.31 -5.71 4.77
N CYS A 216 -10.49 -6.25 4.47
CA CYS A 216 -11.78 -5.66 4.86
C CYS A 216 -12.34 -6.31 6.13
N THR A 217 -12.23 -7.63 6.24
CA THR A 217 -12.81 -8.43 7.33
C THR A 217 -11.95 -8.44 8.59
N PRO A 218 -12.53 -8.46 9.80
CA PRO A 218 -13.91 -8.21 10.26
C PRO A 218 -14.06 -6.81 10.89
N ARG A 219 -13.38 -5.81 10.33
CA ARG A 219 -13.43 -4.41 10.80
C ARG A 219 -14.83 -3.80 10.71
N VAL A 220 -15.66 -4.32 9.82
CA VAL A 220 -17.07 -3.94 9.67
C VAL A 220 -17.99 -4.51 10.76
N ILE A 221 -17.46 -5.35 11.67
CA ILE A 221 -18.20 -5.85 12.85
C ILE A 221 -17.46 -5.62 14.16
N THR A 222 -16.18 -5.23 14.11
CA THR A 222 -15.41 -4.67 15.23
C THR A 222 -15.46 -3.14 15.18
N ARG A 223 -15.87 -2.49 16.28
CA ARG A 223 -16.06 -1.03 16.30
C ARG A 223 -14.80 -0.23 15.94
N GLY A 224 -14.98 0.86 15.20
CA GLY A 224 -13.98 1.91 14.95
C GLY A 224 -12.90 1.61 13.89
N LEU A 225 -12.65 0.35 13.54
CA LEU A 225 -11.49 -0.01 12.70
C LEU A 225 -11.61 0.40 11.22
N CYS A 226 -12.82 0.72 10.75
CA CYS A 226 -13.05 1.24 9.40
C CYS A 226 -12.76 2.75 9.27
N ALA A 227 -12.88 3.53 10.35
CA ALA A 227 -12.82 4.99 10.29
C ALA A 227 -11.50 5.49 9.67
N THR A 228 -10.36 4.92 10.09
CA THR A 228 -9.04 5.32 9.58
C THR A 228 -8.75 4.81 8.17
N HIS A 229 -9.40 3.74 7.70
CA HIS A 229 -9.27 3.29 6.31
C HIS A 229 -9.98 4.26 5.37
N ILE A 230 -11.23 4.58 5.68
CA ILE A 230 -12.08 5.38 4.78
C ILE A 230 -11.69 6.86 4.83
N GLY A 231 -11.36 7.38 6.02
CA GLY A 231 -10.73 8.70 6.15
C GLY A 231 -9.31 8.72 5.60
N GLY A 232 -8.53 7.67 5.85
CA GLY A 232 -7.17 7.51 5.30
C GLY A 232 -7.14 7.54 3.77
N ALA A 233 -8.20 7.08 3.10
CA ALA A 233 -8.33 7.19 1.65
C ALA A 233 -8.21 8.64 1.16
N ILE A 234 -8.85 9.59 1.85
CA ILE A 234 -8.77 11.02 1.54
C ILE A 234 -7.32 11.53 1.75
N LEU A 235 -6.71 11.18 2.89
CA LEU A 235 -5.36 11.61 3.24
C LEU A 235 -4.31 11.08 2.25
N ILE A 236 -4.35 9.79 1.94
CA ILE A 236 -3.42 9.14 1.00
C ILE A 236 -3.60 9.71 -0.41
N GLY A 237 -4.84 9.89 -0.87
CA GLY A 237 -5.10 10.49 -2.17
C GLY A 237 -4.59 11.93 -2.26
N ASN A 238 -4.80 12.73 -1.22
CA ASN A 238 -4.29 14.10 -1.15
C ASN A 238 -2.75 14.16 -1.09
N LEU A 239 -2.12 13.28 -0.32
CA LEU A 239 -0.66 13.19 -0.23
C LEU A 239 -0.05 12.83 -1.59
N ALA A 240 -0.58 11.78 -2.23
CA ALA A 240 -0.11 11.34 -3.55
C ALA A 240 -0.24 12.45 -4.61
N SER A 241 -1.38 13.14 -4.64
CA SER A 241 -1.58 14.31 -5.51
C SER A 241 -0.54 15.40 -5.29
N ASN A 242 -0.30 15.78 -4.03
CA ASN A 242 0.68 16.81 -3.70
C ASN A 242 2.11 16.39 -4.05
N LEU A 243 2.52 15.15 -3.77
CA LEU A 243 3.86 14.66 -4.08
C LEU A 243 4.12 14.71 -5.60
N ILE A 244 3.16 14.29 -6.43
CA ILE A 244 3.32 14.32 -7.89
C ILE A 244 3.33 15.76 -8.44
N LEU A 245 2.47 16.64 -7.92
CA LEU A 245 2.37 18.01 -8.44
C LEU A 245 3.49 18.94 -7.95
N LYS A 246 4.10 18.65 -6.80
CA LYS A 246 5.07 19.53 -6.14
C LYS A 246 6.49 18.99 -6.12
N SER A 247 6.77 17.87 -6.81
CA SER A 247 8.11 17.29 -6.86
C SER A 247 8.39 16.65 -8.22
N THR A 248 9.65 16.25 -8.40
CA THR A 248 10.11 15.48 -9.56
C THR A 248 10.24 13.99 -9.24
N LEU A 249 9.46 13.49 -8.28
CA LEU A 249 9.51 12.09 -7.85
C LEU A 249 9.26 11.16 -9.07
N PRO A 250 10.22 10.27 -9.42
CA PRO A 250 10.03 9.33 -10.51
C PRO A 250 8.99 8.28 -10.13
N VAL A 251 8.00 8.08 -11.01
CA VAL A 251 6.99 7.03 -10.93
C VAL A 251 6.82 6.49 -12.34
N ASP A 252 7.47 5.35 -12.59
CA ASP A 252 7.61 4.76 -13.92
C ASP A 252 6.77 3.47 -14.08
N ILE A 253 5.92 3.18 -13.10
CA ILE A 253 4.96 2.07 -13.14
C ILE A 253 3.78 2.49 -14.02
N ASP A 254 3.28 1.57 -14.84
CA ASP A 254 2.05 1.77 -15.60
C ASP A 254 0.81 1.61 -14.69
N ILE A 255 -0.20 2.46 -14.86
CA ILE A 255 -1.40 2.46 -13.99
C ILE A 255 -2.21 1.17 -14.14
N ASP A 256 -2.29 0.59 -15.34
CA ASP A 256 -3.03 -0.65 -15.57
C ASP A 256 -2.29 -1.83 -14.90
N VAL A 257 -0.95 -1.82 -14.92
CA VAL A 257 -0.14 -2.80 -14.16
C VAL A 257 -0.43 -2.68 -12.67
N MET A 258 -0.47 -1.46 -12.12
CA MET A 258 -0.73 -1.24 -10.70
C MET A 258 -2.13 -1.74 -10.28
N ILE A 259 -3.16 -1.40 -11.05
CA ILE A 259 -4.54 -1.82 -10.77
C ILE A 259 -4.68 -3.34 -10.91
N ALA A 260 -4.13 -3.94 -11.97
CA ALA A 260 -4.17 -5.38 -12.20
C ALA A 260 -3.47 -6.15 -11.06
N MET A 261 -2.31 -5.66 -10.61
CA MET A 261 -1.60 -6.22 -9.46
C MET A 261 -2.45 -6.13 -8.18
N ALA A 262 -3.05 -4.97 -7.90
CA ALA A 262 -3.90 -4.80 -6.72
C ALA A 262 -5.11 -5.76 -6.72
N ALA A 263 -5.77 -5.91 -7.88
CA ALA A 263 -6.87 -6.85 -8.06
C ALA A 263 -6.43 -8.32 -7.95
N ARG A 264 -5.23 -8.66 -8.42
CA ARG A 264 -4.67 -10.02 -8.31
C ARG A 264 -4.35 -10.36 -6.85
N ILE A 265 -3.68 -9.47 -6.13
CA ILE A 265 -3.39 -9.63 -4.69
C ILE A 265 -4.68 -9.75 -3.89
N HIS A 266 -5.71 -8.98 -4.25
CA HIS A 266 -7.04 -9.11 -3.64
C HIS A 266 -7.65 -10.52 -3.79
N ARG A 267 -7.40 -11.19 -4.91
CA ARG A 267 -7.87 -12.56 -5.15
C ARG A 267 -7.03 -13.59 -4.41
N GLU A 268 -5.71 -13.42 -4.40
CA GLU A 268 -4.78 -14.43 -3.92
C GLU A 268 -4.49 -14.33 -2.42
N ALA A 269 -4.26 -13.12 -1.90
CA ALA A 269 -3.82 -12.91 -0.52
C ALA A 269 -4.97 -12.63 0.45
N ALA A 270 -6.05 -11.98 -0.01
CA ALA A 270 -7.14 -11.59 0.89
C ALA A 270 -7.74 -12.78 1.67
N PRO A 271 -7.97 -13.97 1.09
CA PRO A 271 -8.47 -15.11 1.86
C PRO A 271 -7.57 -15.48 3.05
N ALA A 272 -6.26 -15.53 2.84
CA ALA A 272 -5.30 -15.85 3.91
C ALA A 272 -5.30 -14.78 5.00
N ILE A 273 -5.31 -13.51 4.62
CA ILE A 273 -5.35 -12.38 5.57
C ILE A 273 -6.68 -12.39 6.36
N THR A 274 -7.80 -12.64 5.69
CA THR A 274 -9.12 -12.75 6.32
C THR A 274 -9.14 -13.88 7.35
N THR A 275 -8.58 -15.05 7.03
CA THR A 275 -8.50 -16.17 7.99
C THR A 275 -7.76 -15.78 9.26
N VAL A 276 -6.60 -15.12 9.13
CA VAL A 276 -5.82 -14.66 10.29
C VAL A 276 -6.60 -13.60 11.07
N ASN A 277 -7.15 -12.59 10.40
CA ASN A 277 -7.90 -11.52 11.05
C ASN A 277 -9.11 -12.05 11.83
N VAL A 278 -9.89 -12.95 11.24
CA VAL A 278 -11.07 -13.52 11.91
C VAL A 278 -10.66 -14.25 13.18
N LYS A 279 -9.59 -15.05 13.16
CA LYS A 279 -9.07 -15.74 14.35
C LYS A 279 -8.85 -14.77 15.51
N TYR A 280 -8.16 -13.65 15.28
CA TYR A 280 -7.81 -12.73 16.37
C TYR A 280 -8.93 -11.76 16.75
N LEU A 281 -9.85 -11.45 15.83
CA LEU A 281 -10.87 -10.41 16.05
C LEU A 281 -12.26 -10.94 16.37
N GLN A 282 -12.56 -12.22 16.09
CA GLN A 282 -13.85 -12.87 16.40
C GLN A 282 -14.36 -12.61 17.82
N PRO A 283 -13.50 -12.63 18.87
CA PRO A 283 -13.91 -12.29 20.24
C PRO A 283 -14.54 -10.91 20.41
N TYR A 284 -14.23 -9.97 19.51
CA TYR A 284 -14.64 -8.58 19.57
C TYR A 284 -15.80 -8.25 18.61
N PHE A 285 -16.39 -9.26 17.97
CA PHE A 285 -17.53 -9.05 17.08
C PHE A 285 -18.76 -8.67 17.88
N LYS A 286 -19.54 -7.72 17.35
CA LYS A 286 -20.84 -7.41 17.92
C LYS A 286 -21.80 -8.59 17.71
N LYS A 287 -22.11 -9.30 18.80
CA LYS A 287 -23.14 -10.34 18.84
C LYS A 287 -24.53 -9.72 18.97
N ARG A 288 -25.56 -10.38 18.42
CA ARG A 288 -26.97 -10.04 18.65
C ARG A 288 -27.63 -11.27 19.24
N GLU A 289 -28.16 -11.19 20.46
CA GLU A 289 -28.73 -12.34 21.18
C GLU A 289 -29.75 -13.12 20.34
N GLN A 290 -30.60 -12.42 19.58
CA GLN A 290 -31.59 -13.06 18.71
C GLN A 290 -30.97 -13.89 17.59
N VAL A 291 -29.77 -13.51 17.12
CA VAL A 291 -29.02 -14.23 16.07
C VAL A 291 -28.20 -15.35 16.69
N GLU A 292 -27.57 -15.11 17.85
CA GLU A 292 -26.82 -16.14 18.59
C GLU A 292 -27.74 -17.31 18.99
N ALA A 293 -29.00 -17.03 19.33
CA ALA A 293 -30.00 -18.05 19.65
C ALA A 293 -30.36 -18.98 18.47
N LEU A 294 -29.99 -18.61 17.23
CA LEU A 294 -30.17 -19.45 16.05
C LEU A 294 -29.00 -20.43 15.84
N LEU A 295 -27.91 -20.28 16.60
CA LEU A 295 -26.73 -21.14 16.47
C LEU A 295 -26.96 -22.48 17.18
N ASP A 296 -26.38 -23.53 16.62
CA ASP A 296 -26.28 -24.81 17.31
C ASP A 296 -25.49 -24.61 18.64
N PRO A 297 -25.97 -25.12 19.79
CA PRO A 297 -25.30 -24.96 21.08
C PRO A 297 -23.83 -25.41 21.08
N SER A 298 -23.47 -26.38 20.25
CA SER A 298 -22.07 -26.85 20.10
C SER A 298 -21.17 -25.83 19.41
N VAL A 299 -21.72 -24.99 18.53
CA VAL A 299 -21.00 -23.90 17.84
C VAL A 299 -20.84 -22.70 18.77
N ALA A 300 -21.90 -22.33 19.50
CA ALA A 300 -21.86 -21.22 20.46
C ALA A 300 -20.84 -21.44 21.58
N ASN A 301 -20.84 -22.62 22.20
CA ASN A 301 -19.88 -22.97 23.25
C ASN A 301 -18.43 -23.00 22.76
N ARG A 302 -18.21 -23.36 21.49
CA ARG A 302 -16.88 -23.36 20.87
C ARG A 302 -16.35 -21.94 20.70
N ASP A 303 -17.19 -21.01 20.25
CA ASP A 303 -16.78 -19.61 20.04
C ASP A 303 -16.39 -18.92 21.35
N ASP A 304 -17.13 -19.16 22.44
CA ASP A 304 -16.82 -18.58 23.75
C ASP A 304 -15.52 -19.15 24.35
N ALA A 305 -15.29 -20.46 24.24
CA ALA A 305 -14.04 -21.09 24.68
C ALA A 305 -12.81 -20.64 23.87
N MET A 306 -12.97 -20.36 22.57
CA MET A 306 -11.89 -19.80 21.76
C MET A 306 -11.53 -18.37 22.19
N SER A 307 -12.52 -17.57 22.59
CA SER A 307 -12.36 -16.15 22.93
C SER A 307 -11.32 -15.88 24.03
N ASP A 308 -11.38 -16.64 25.13
CA ASP A 308 -10.42 -16.48 26.24
C ASP A 308 -8.99 -16.92 25.86
N GLY A 309 -8.88 -17.89 24.94
CA GLY A 309 -7.60 -18.38 24.42
C GLY A 309 -6.87 -17.37 23.54
N VAL A 310 -7.61 -16.60 22.72
CA VAL A 310 -7.02 -15.64 21.76
C VAL A 310 -6.20 -14.56 22.47
N LEU A 311 -6.70 -13.98 23.57
CA LEU A 311 -5.99 -12.91 24.27
C LEU A 311 -4.69 -13.43 24.92
N ALA A 312 -4.72 -14.64 25.46
CA ALA A 312 -3.54 -15.28 26.05
C ALA A 312 -2.50 -15.60 24.97
N GLU A 313 -2.93 -16.17 23.84
CA GLU A 313 -2.08 -16.44 22.68
C GLU A 313 -1.42 -15.16 22.15
N ALA A 314 -2.22 -14.11 21.90
CA ALA A 314 -1.74 -12.82 21.40
C ALA A 314 -0.73 -12.18 22.35
N ARG A 315 -0.98 -12.21 23.68
CA ARG A 315 -0.03 -11.69 24.67
C ARG A 315 1.27 -12.47 24.67
N GLU A 316 1.22 -13.79 24.55
CA GLU A 316 2.41 -14.62 24.53
C GLU A 316 3.23 -14.41 23.26
N GLU A 317 2.57 -14.22 22.12
CA GLU A 317 3.23 -13.85 20.88
C GLU A 317 3.93 -12.49 20.98
N VAL A 318 3.24 -11.46 21.50
CA VAL A 318 3.83 -10.14 21.74
C VAL A 318 4.97 -10.21 22.77
N ARG A 319 4.88 -11.03 23.83
CA ARG A 319 5.98 -11.23 24.78
C ARG A 319 7.22 -11.80 24.11
N ARG A 320 7.07 -12.78 23.22
CA ARG A 320 8.20 -13.29 22.42
C ARG A 320 8.82 -12.21 21.56
N MET A 321 8.01 -11.37 20.92
CA MET A 321 8.51 -10.22 20.15
C MET A 321 9.28 -9.23 21.05
N MET A 322 8.70 -8.86 22.19
CA MET A 322 9.31 -7.94 23.16
C MET A 322 10.61 -8.49 23.77
N ALA A 323 10.68 -9.79 24.04
CA ALA A 323 11.88 -10.44 24.57
C ALA A 323 13.07 -10.37 23.59
N THR A 324 12.80 -10.27 22.29
CA THR A 324 13.83 -10.08 21.24
C THR A 324 14.09 -8.61 20.90
N SER A 325 13.34 -7.68 21.49
CA SER A 325 13.54 -6.24 21.29
C SER A 325 14.76 -5.76 22.08
N GLN A 326 15.50 -4.81 21.50
CA GLN A 326 16.56 -4.10 22.21
C GLN A 326 15.98 -3.23 23.34
N PRO A 327 16.81 -2.84 24.34
CA PRO A 327 16.45 -1.80 25.28
C PRO A 327 15.97 -0.53 24.58
N LEU A 328 15.07 0.21 25.25
CA LEU A 328 14.44 1.41 24.69
C LEU A 328 15.46 2.45 24.19
N THR A 329 16.62 2.57 24.87
CA THR A 329 17.70 3.50 24.51
C THR A 329 18.58 3.02 23.34
N GLN A 330 18.34 1.81 22.83
CA GLN A 330 19.13 1.15 21.78
C GLN A 330 18.23 0.49 20.71
N THR A 331 17.00 0.96 20.54
CA THR A 331 16.02 0.35 19.62
C THR A 331 16.28 0.66 18.14
N LEU A 332 17.01 1.74 17.84
CA LEU A 332 17.38 2.09 16.46
C LEU A 332 18.47 1.14 15.96
N GLY A 333 18.24 0.54 14.79
CA GLY A 333 19.24 -0.28 14.11
C GLY A 333 20.39 0.55 13.55
N GLU A 334 21.42 -0.13 13.04
CA GLU A 334 22.54 0.53 12.37
C GLU A 334 22.10 1.33 11.13
N VAL A 335 22.87 2.37 10.80
CA VAL A 335 22.70 3.12 9.55
C VAL A 335 23.01 2.21 8.38
N VAL A 336 22.04 2.08 7.45
CA VAL A 336 22.16 1.25 6.25
C VAL A 336 22.03 2.10 4.99
N VAL A 337 23.06 2.06 4.14
CA VAL A 337 23.03 2.65 2.80
C VAL A 337 22.34 1.72 1.81
N GLY A 338 21.77 2.27 0.73
CA GLY A 338 20.95 1.50 -0.23
C GLY A 338 19.47 1.34 0.15
N GLY A 339 19.02 1.96 1.25
CA GLY A 339 17.60 2.23 1.51
C GLY A 339 16.76 1.04 2.01
N SER A 340 17.36 -0.11 2.36
CA SER A 340 16.62 -1.23 2.94
C SER A 340 17.41 -2.00 3.98
N SER A 341 16.95 -2.00 5.23
CA SER A 341 17.60 -2.75 6.31
C SER A 341 17.53 -4.26 6.10
N ILE A 342 16.43 -4.75 5.52
CA ILE A 342 16.25 -6.15 5.14
C ILE A 342 17.02 -6.42 3.84
N ALA A 343 16.71 -5.74 2.75
CA ALA A 343 17.23 -6.13 1.45
C ALA A 343 18.71 -5.78 1.25
N VAL A 344 19.28 -4.87 2.05
CA VAL A 344 20.68 -4.42 1.91
C VAL A 344 21.49 -4.66 3.17
N GLY A 345 21.01 -4.19 4.33
CA GLY A 345 21.76 -4.23 5.59
C GLY A 345 22.15 -5.64 6.03
N SER A 346 21.18 -6.55 6.07
CA SER A 346 21.42 -7.95 6.49
C SER A 346 22.36 -8.71 5.53
N PRO A 347 22.18 -8.67 4.20
CA PRO A 347 23.15 -9.26 3.26
C PRO A 347 24.57 -8.67 3.38
N THR A 348 24.67 -7.37 3.64
CA THR A 348 25.97 -6.71 3.86
C THR A 348 26.64 -7.23 5.13
N ASN A 349 25.89 -7.36 6.22
CA ASN A 349 26.42 -7.88 7.48
C ASN A 349 26.82 -9.36 7.37
N MET A 350 26.07 -10.18 6.61
CA MET A 350 26.51 -11.52 6.22
C MET A 350 27.87 -11.46 5.50
N ALA A 351 28.01 -10.58 4.50
CA ALA A 351 29.25 -10.42 3.75
C ALA A 351 30.43 -9.93 4.61
N ARG A 352 30.19 -9.01 5.56
CA ARG A 352 31.19 -8.53 6.52
C ARG A 352 31.68 -9.63 7.46
N ILE A 353 30.78 -10.49 7.94
CA ILE A 353 31.16 -11.67 8.73
C ILE A 353 32.05 -12.59 7.89
N ALA A 354 31.66 -12.86 6.65
CA ALA A 354 32.47 -13.68 5.75
C ALA A 354 33.86 -13.05 5.48
N HIS A 355 33.92 -11.72 5.33
CA HIS A 355 35.16 -10.97 5.19
C HIS A 355 36.06 -11.07 6.43
N ALA A 356 35.51 -10.99 7.64
CA ALA A 356 36.30 -11.11 8.87
C ALA A 356 36.91 -12.52 9.03
N LEU A 357 36.28 -13.54 8.43
CA LEU A 357 36.74 -14.92 8.51
C LEU A 357 37.75 -15.30 7.42
N LYS A 358 37.72 -14.65 6.25
CA LYS A 358 38.56 -15.02 5.09
C LYS A 358 40.03 -14.64 5.31
N ARG A 359 40.94 -15.35 4.64
CA ARG A 359 42.37 -15.01 4.63
C ARG A 359 42.95 -15.12 3.22
N GLY A 360 43.86 -14.21 2.89
CA GLY A 360 44.45 -14.09 1.56
C GLY A 360 43.63 -13.23 0.59
N ARG A 361 44.11 -13.17 -0.65
CA ARG A 361 43.44 -12.46 -1.76
C ARG A 361 42.20 -13.25 -2.21
N ILE A 362 41.12 -12.53 -2.51
CA ILE A 362 39.86 -13.12 -3.00
C ILE A 362 40.00 -13.35 -4.51
N SER A 363 39.66 -14.55 -4.97
CA SER A 363 39.64 -14.90 -6.40
C SER A 363 38.21 -15.05 -6.94
N LYS A 364 37.26 -15.48 -6.10
CA LYS A 364 35.87 -15.72 -6.50
C LYS A 364 34.89 -15.39 -5.36
N ILE A 365 33.74 -14.84 -5.72
CA ILE A 365 32.60 -14.63 -4.82
C ILE A 365 31.34 -15.23 -5.46
N GLU A 366 30.63 -16.08 -4.72
CA GLU A 366 29.32 -16.62 -5.13
C GLU A 366 28.26 -16.12 -4.17
N ILE A 367 27.21 -15.51 -4.71
CA ILE A 367 26.09 -14.94 -3.97
C ILE A 367 24.81 -15.70 -4.36
N ASP A 368 24.18 -16.36 -3.40
CA ASP A 368 22.88 -17.01 -3.61
C ASP A 368 21.82 -16.25 -2.81
N LEU A 369 20.79 -15.72 -3.48
CA LEU A 369 19.74 -14.90 -2.86
C LEU A 369 18.36 -15.50 -3.09
N THR A 370 17.46 -15.39 -2.12
CA THR A 370 16.03 -15.70 -2.32
C THR A 370 15.43 -14.86 -3.44
N LYS A 371 14.33 -15.33 -4.04
CA LYS A 371 13.62 -14.64 -5.12
C LYS A 371 13.36 -13.14 -4.86
N ASP A 372 12.94 -12.77 -3.65
CA ASP A 372 12.72 -11.36 -3.28
C ASP A 372 14.02 -10.54 -3.27
N LEU A 373 15.08 -11.06 -2.64
CA LEU A 373 16.38 -10.41 -2.59
C LEU A 373 17.05 -10.36 -3.98
N TYR A 374 16.94 -11.42 -4.76
CA TYR A 374 17.45 -11.48 -6.13
C TYR A 374 16.76 -10.46 -7.05
N SER A 375 15.46 -10.23 -6.86
CA SER A 375 14.72 -9.18 -7.57
C SER A 375 15.19 -7.77 -7.20
N ARG A 376 15.79 -7.60 -6.02
CA ARG A 376 16.36 -6.33 -5.51
C ARG A 376 17.89 -6.25 -5.69
N ARG A 377 18.48 -7.08 -6.54
CA ARG A 377 19.94 -7.18 -6.75
C ARG A 377 20.65 -5.85 -7.05
N ALA A 378 19.95 -4.91 -7.69
CA ALA A 378 20.47 -3.58 -8.00
C ALA A 378 20.90 -2.79 -6.75
N ILE A 379 20.22 -2.98 -5.61
CA ILE A 379 20.57 -2.28 -4.37
C ILE A 379 21.44 -3.12 -3.43
N ASN A 380 21.35 -4.45 -3.49
CA ASN A 380 21.99 -5.30 -2.49
C ASN A 380 23.35 -5.87 -2.91
N VAL A 381 23.57 -6.16 -4.20
CA VAL A 381 24.85 -6.69 -4.67
C VAL A 381 26.00 -5.70 -4.43
N PRO A 382 25.86 -4.39 -4.69
CA PRO A 382 26.91 -3.43 -4.34
C PRO A 382 27.24 -3.47 -2.85
N ALA A 383 26.23 -3.58 -1.99
CA ALA A 383 26.44 -3.62 -0.54
C ALA A 383 27.09 -4.93 -0.07
N ILE A 384 26.67 -6.07 -0.63
CA ILE A 384 27.31 -7.37 -0.37
C ILE A 384 28.78 -7.31 -0.77
N LEU A 385 29.10 -6.75 -1.93
CA LEU A 385 30.48 -6.68 -2.42
C LEU A 385 31.34 -5.74 -1.58
N MET A 386 30.82 -4.60 -1.13
CA MET A 386 31.61 -3.73 -0.24
C MET A 386 31.90 -4.41 1.10
N GLY A 387 30.93 -5.15 1.64
CA GLY A 387 31.09 -5.92 2.87
C GLY A 387 32.06 -7.09 2.69
N ALA A 388 31.95 -7.85 1.59
CA ALA A 388 32.75 -9.04 1.32
C ALA A 388 34.21 -8.70 0.98
N VAL A 389 34.44 -7.67 0.16
CA VAL A 389 35.77 -7.35 -0.37
C VAL A 389 36.55 -6.45 0.58
N PHE A 390 35.89 -5.45 1.16
CA PHE A 390 36.55 -4.41 1.96
C PHE A 390 36.19 -4.44 3.45
N GLY A 391 35.23 -5.28 3.87
CA GLY A 391 34.75 -5.28 5.25
C GLY A 391 33.95 -4.00 5.60
N SER A 392 33.56 -3.20 4.60
CA SER A 392 32.93 -1.89 4.80
C SER A 392 31.65 -2.03 5.62
N HIS A 393 31.44 -1.06 6.51
CA HIS A 393 30.24 -0.97 7.34
C HIS A 393 29.00 -0.69 6.48
N THR A 394 27.83 -1.12 6.95
CA THR A 394 26.52 -0.83 6.33
C THR A 394 26.23 0.66 6.16
N SER A 395 26.98 1.54 6.82
CA SER A 395 26.84 2.99 6.77
C SER A 395 27.77 3.67 5.76
N ASP A 396 28.65 2.91 5.10
CA ASP A 396 29.68 3.44 4.21
C ASP A 396 29.10 3.79 2.82
N GLY A 397 28.43 4.94 2.75
CA GLY A 397 27.82 5.43 1.51
C GLY A 397 28.83 5.76 0.42
N ALA A 398 30.03 6.17 0.81
CA ALA A 398 31.10 6.47 -0.11
C ALA A 398 31.61 5.21 -0.82
N MET A 399 31.76 4.10 -0.10
CA MET A 399 32.10 2.81 -0.70
C MET A 399 30.94 2.27 -1.54
N TYR A 400 29.71 2.29 -1.01
CA TYR A 400 28.53 1.80 -1.73
C TYR A 400 28.36 2.44 -3.11
N ALA A 401 28.62 3.76 -3.22
CA ALA A 401 28.47 4.49 -4.47
C ALA A 401 29.50 4.12 -5.57
N LYS A 402 30.66 3.56 -5.19
CA LYS A 402 31.78 3.32 -6.13
C LYS A 402 32.22 1.86 -6.23
N VAL A 403 31.74 0.98 -5.36
CA VAL A 403 32.21 -0.41 -5.23
C VAL A 403 32.17 -1.18 -6.55
N MET A 404 31.14 -0.96 -7.38
CA MET A 404 30.99 -1.62 -8.68
C MET A 404 32.05 -1.16 -9.70
N ASP A 405 32.65 0.01 -9.48
CA ASP A 405 33.67 0.59 -10.36
C ASP A 405 35.11 0.33 -9.89
N MET A 406 35.28 -0.28 -8.72
CA MET A 406 36.59 -0.55 -8.16
C MET A 406 37.33 -1.66 -8.94
N PRO A 407 38.61 -1.45 -9.31
CA PRO A 407 39.42 -2.46 -10.00
C PRO A 407 39.48 -3.80 -9.26
N GLU A 408 39.54 -3.77 -7.92
CA GLU A 408 39.60 -4.95 -7.06
C GLU A 408 38.35 -5.81 -7.20
N VAL A 409 37.17 -5.19 -7.31
CA VAL A 409 35.89 -5.90 -7.49
C VAL A 409 35.79 -6.44 -8.92
N ARG A 410 36.21 -5.65 -9.92
CA ARG A 410 36.22 -6.05 -11.33
C ARG A 410 37.19 -7.19 -11.64
N ALA A 411 38.18 -7.43 -10.79
CA ALA A 411 39.16 -8.52 -10.91
C ALA A 411 38.69 -9.84 -10.29
N ILE A 412 37.56 -9.86 -9.58
CA ILE A 412 37.02 -11.06 -8.92
C ILE A 412 36.01 -11.75 -9.84
N ASP A 413 36.04 -13.07 -9.91
CA ASP A 413 34.97 -13.86 -10.52
C ASP A 413 33.72 -13.82 -9.62
N ILE A 414 32.70 -13.07 -10.03
CA ILE A 414 31.48 -12.88 -9.24
C ILE A 414 30.31 -13.59 -9.93
N SER A 415 29.63 -14.48 -9.21
CA SER A 415 28.41 -15.11 -9.67
C SER A 415 27.24 -14.83 -8.72
N LEU A 416 26.05 -14.66 -9.30
CA LEU A 416 24.80 -14.41 -8.59
C LEU A 416 23.77 -15.44 -9.03
N LYS A 417 23.14 -16.12 -8.07
CA LYS A 417 22.11 -17.14 -8.32
C LYS A 417 20.86 -16.90 -7.48
N GLU A 418 19.72 -17.30 -8.02
CA GLU A 418 18.48 -17.39 -7.26
C GLU A 418 18.47 -18.67 -6.42
N LEU A 419 17.97 -18.58 -5.19
CA LEU A 419 17.87 -19.66 -4.23
C LEU A 419 16.41 -19.90 -3.85
N ASP A 420 15.97 -21.15 -3.97
CA ASP A 420 14.59 -21.57 -3.63
C ASP A 420 14.44 -22.02 -2.16
N VAL A 421 15.35 -21.57 -1.29
CA VAL A 421 15.29 -21.84 0.15
C VAL A 421 14.72 -20.60 0.85
N PRO A 422 13.53 -20.67 1.47
CA PRO A 422 12.89 -19.52 2.09
C PRO A 422 13.79 -18.81 3.10
N GLU A 423 13.82 -17.48 3.02
CA GLU A 423 14.54 -16.56 3.91
C GLU A 423 16.08 -16.69 3.96
N VAL A 424 16.66 -17.69 3.29
CA VAL A 424 18.12 -17.95 3.32
C VAL A 424 18.84 -17.15 2.24
N GLN A 425 19.96 -16.56 2.62
CA GLN A 425 20.94 -15.93 1.74
C GLN A 425 22.30 -16.56 2.00
N ARG A 426 23.12 -16.66 0.96
CA ARG A 426 24.43 -17.30 1.03
C ARG A 426 25.50 -16.44 0.40
N ILE A 427 26.69 -16.51 1.00
CA ILE A 427 27.91 -16.02 0.38
C ILE A 427 29.02 -17.06 0.51
N ARG A 428 29.71 -17.32 -0.60
CA ARG A 428 30.94 -18.10 -0.63
C ARG A 428 32.07 -17.20 -1.14
N ILE A 429 33.13 -17.07 -0.36
CA ILE A 429 34.33 -16.31 -0.71
C ILE A 429 35.46 -17.32 -0.89
N THR A 430 35.96 -17.46 -2.11
CA THR A 430 37.18 -18.22 -2.39
C THR A 430 38.39 -17.30 -2.24
N ALA A 431 39.31 -17.67 -1.36
CA ALA A 431 40.54 -16.91 -1.12
C ALA A 431 41.75 -17.84 -0.96
N GLU A 432 42.94 -17.30 -1.24
CA GLU A 432 44.21 -18.04 -1.31
C GLU A 432 44.51 -18.90 -0.07
N ASP A 433 44.36 -18.33 1.14
CA ASP A 433 44.72 -19.03 2.37
C ASP A 433 43.51 -19.68 3.05
N ARG A 434 42.38 -18.99 3.05
CA ARG A 434 41.16 -19.48 3.67
C ARG A 434 39.92 -18.96 2.98
N SER A 435 39.24 -19.88 2.33
CA SER A 435 37.91 -19.68 1.80
C SER A 435 36.88 -19.75 2.93
N VAL A 436 35.76 -19.05 2.74
CA VAL A 436 34.68 -18.93 3.73
C VAL A 436 33.35 -19.17 3.05
N TRP A 437 32.46 -19.85 3.75
CA TRP A 437 31.06 -19.96 3.38
C TRP A 437 30.22 -19.54 4.58
N LEU A 438 29.23 -18.67 4.34
CA LEU A 438 28.22 -18.30 5.31
C LEU A 438 26.80 -18.40 4.72
N ASP A 439 25.93 -19.13 5.40
CA ASP A 439 24.49 -19.15 5.21
C ASP A 439 23.83 -18.38 6.36
N SER A 440 22.96 -17.42 6.03
CA SER A 440 22.19 -16.69 7.04
C SER A 440 20.74 -16.48 6.61
N ARG A 441 19.86 -16.25 7.58
CA ARG A 441 18.52 -15.72 7.33
C ARG A 441 18.47 -14.24 7.60
N ASN A 442 17.65 -13.56 6.83
CA ASN A 442 17.42 -12.14 6.97
C ASN A 442 16.45 -11.85 8.12
N ARG A 443 16.81 -10.91 9.01
CA ARG A 443 16.03 -10.53 10.18
C ARG A 443 16.07 -9.00 10.22
N GLY A 444 15.01 -8.34 9.74
CA GLY A 444 14.98 -6.91 9.44
C GLY A 444 15.65 -6.00 10.50
N GLY A 445 16.19 -4.86 10.06
CA GLY A 445 17.06 -4.02 10.90
C GLY A 445 18.55 -4.38 10.78
N ALA A 446 18.98 -4.92 9.63
CA ALA A 446 20.35 -5.37 9.37
C ALA A 446 20.86 -6.55 10.22
N ARG A 447 19.96 -7.24 10.93
CA ARG A 447 20.29 -8.41 11.76
C ARG A 447 20.37 -9.67 10.91
N VAL A 448 21.08 -10.67 11.40
CA VAL A 448 21.26 -11.97 10.73
C VAL A 448 20.94 -13.11 11.68
N ALA A 449 20.40 -14.21 11.16
CA ALA A 449 20.41 -15.49 11.87
C ALA A 449 21.35 -16.45 11.16
N ILE A 450 22.46 -16.82 11.81
CA ILE A 450 23.50 -17.66 11.19
C ILE A 450 23.00 -19.12 11.18
N VAL A 451 22.76 -19.63 9.97
CA VAL A 451 22.27 -21.00 9.73
C VAL A 451 23.45 -21.96 9.72
N ASN A 452 24.46 -21.67 8.90
CA ASN A 452 25.66 -22.49 8.77
C ASN A 452 26.85 -21.62 8.36
N ALA A 453 28.07 -22.01 8.74
CA ALA A 453 29.27 -21.32 8.33
C ALA A 453 30.50 -22.22 8.35
N GLU A 454 31.41 -22.01 7.39
CA GLU A 454 32.77 -22.56 7.39
C GLU A 454 33.78 -21.41 7.52
N PRO A 455 34.77 -21.50 8.44
CA PRO A 455 35.25 -22.72 9.11
C PRO A 455 34.42 -23.23 10.29
N SER A 456 33.61 -22.39 10.96
CA SER A 456 32.59 -22.87 11.92
C SER A 456 31.52 -21.80 12.19
N ARG A 457 30.35 -22.25 12.66
CA ARG A 457 29.24 -21.38 13.08
C ARG A 457 29.64 -20.49 14.26
N GLU A 458 30.38 -21.03 15.22
CA GLU A 458 30.85 -20.31 16.41
C GLU A 458 31.81 -19.19 16.01
N ALA A 459 32.71 -19.44 15.06
CA ALA A 459 33.62 -18.41 14.54
C ALA A 459 32.84 -17.28 13.86
N ALA A 460 31.79 -17.60 13.10
CA ALA A 460 30.93 -16.60 12.47
C ALA A 460 30.14 -15.76 13.51
N ILE A 461 29.66 -16.39 14.59
CA ILE A 461 29.00 -15.69 15.70
C ILE A 461 29.99 -14.75 16.41
N GLU A 462 31.22 -15.21 16.66
CA GLU A 462 32.24 -14.38 17.32
C GLU A 462 32.70 -13.21 16.43
N ALA A 463 32.85 -13.45 15.13
CA ALA A 463 33.10 -12.40 14.14
C ALA A 463 31.97 -11.38 14.12
N ALA A 464 30.70 -11.83 14.12
CA ALA A 464 29.54 -10.94 14.20
C ALA A 464 29.57 -10.08 15.47
N ARG A 465 29.83 -10.68 16.63
CA ARG A 465 29.97 -9.97 17.91
C ARG A 465 31.06 -8.90 17.87
N THR A 466 32.23 -9.24 17.34
CA THR A 466 33.36 -8.31 17.20
C THR A 466 33.01 -7.13 16.29
N LEU A 467 32.23 -7.39 15.24
CA LEU A 467 31.78 -6.37 14.28
C LEU A 467 30.59 -5.54 14.75
N GLY A 468 30.03 -5.84 15.94
CA GLY A 468 28.82 -5.19 16.46
C GLY A 468 27.51 -5.67 15.80
N ILE A 469 27.57 -6.75 15.01
CA ILE A 469 26.43 -7.27 14.26
C ILE A 469 25.54 -8.11 15.17
N GLN A 470 24.26 -7.72 15.27
CA GLN A 470 23.28 -8.48 16.03
C GLN A 470 22.92 -9.79 15.33
N VAL A 471 23.21 -10.91 16.02
CA VAL A 471 22.77 -12.26 15.64
C VAL A 471 21.50 -12.60 16.43
N VAL A 472 20.48 -13.10 15.73
CA VAL A 472 19.24 -13.63 16.33
C VAL A 472 19.01 -15.07 15.85
N ASP A 473 18.02 -15.76 16.40
CA ASP A 473 17.69 -17.14 16.03
C ASP A 473 16.82 -17.29 14.76
#